data_AF-A0A7Y7IVJ7-F1
#
_entry.id   AF-A0A7Y7IVJ7-F1
#
_cell.length_a   1.000
_cell.length_b   1.000
_cell.length_c   1.000
_cell.angle_alpha   90.00
_cell.angle_beta   90.00
_cell.angle_gamma   90.00
#
_symmetry.space_group_name_H-M   'P 1'
#
loop_
_entity.id
_entity.type
_entity.pdbx_description
1 polymer ?
#
loop_
_entity_poly.entity_id
_entity_poly.type
_entity_poly.pdbx_seq_one_letter_code
_entity_poly.pdbx_strand_id
1 'polypeptide(L)'
;MKKIEAVFFGDAHERQVIARAASLLSDALESQGASLSHMMVHDFDSAVNAAPGTIRVMSLAPALRALDTPWPEVERDLLARYEALCAAGDPVLVPTLFRHVERSGQPDGARILLRIRRLDLLAAELSRLYGAFVVDVDRVFADTGAMRLKTDYRAEGDAATELAGYTLALGITDNALDAALPFEVQERVKARIVAQAPASRPVPEITPRELMVMGKGRRRQVVSTITDAVQDNHVGWLLRQVVKGQIPPGQAIEKLVHAVRRRGVQESFSIVTAGLFKMIRATPQ
;
A
#
# COMPACT_ATOMS: atom_id res chain seq x y z
N MET A 1 15.65 -23.94 5.85
CA MET A 1 14.56 -23.13 5.27
C MET A 1 14.27 -21.99 6.23
N LYS A 2 14.29 -20.72 5.79
CA LYS A 2 14.02 -19.60 6.70
C LYS A 2 12.53 -19.60 7.05
N LYS A 3 12.21 -19.55 8.35
CA LYS A 3 10.83 -19.48 8.84
C LYS A 3 10.46 -18.02 9.09
N ILE A 4 9.34 -17.59 8.56
CA ILE A 4 8.75 -16.27 8.77
C ILE A 4 7.46 -16.48 9.54
N GLU A 5 7.23 -15.69 10.59
CA GLU A 5 6.06 -15.81 11.45
C GLU A 5 5.16 -14.60 11.27
N ALA A 6 3.85 -14.85 11.14
CA ALA A 6 2.84 -13.81 11.04
C ALA A 6 1.65 -14.10 11.96
N VAL A 7 1.20 -13.09 12.69
CA VAL A 7 -0.01 -13.15 13.51
C VAL A 7 -1.03 -12.17 12.96
N PHE A 8 -2.25 -12.66 12.78
CA PHE A 8 -3.38 -11.90 12.26
C PHE A 8 -4.41 -11.72 13.36
N PHE A 9 -4.59 -10.49 13.83
CA PHE A 9 -5.70 -10.11 14.70
C PHE A 9 -6.83 -9.52 13.85
N GLY A 10 -8.03 -10.07 14.01
CA GLY A 10 -9.19 -9.57 13.27
C GLY A 10 -10.51 -10.23 13.63
N ASP A 11 -11.54 -9.79 12.94
CA ASP A 11 -12.90 -10.30 13.04
C ASP A 11 -13.03 -11.67 12.33
N ALA A 12 -14.03 -12.47 12.72
CA ALA A 12 -14.26 -13.80 12.14
C ALA A 12 -14.52 -13.75 10.62
N HIS A 13 -15.15 -12.67 10.13
CA HIS A 13 -15.40 -12.47 8.70
C HIS A 13 -14.12 -12.34 7.87
N GLU A 14 -13.01 -11.88 8.48
CA GLU A 14 -11.72 -11.67 7.79
C GLU A 14 -10.92 -12.98 7.61
N ARG A 15 -11.40 -14.11 8.14
CA ARG A 15 -10.69 -15.39 8.09
C ARG A 15 -10.35 -15.83 6.67
N GLN A 16 -11.27 -15.66 5.73
CA GLN A 16 -11.05 -16.06 4.33
C GLN A 16 -10.00 -15.16 3.65
N VAL A 17 -10.05 -13.85 3.89
CA VAL A 17 -9.05 -12.88 3.43
C VAL A 17 -7.66 -13.24 3.93
N ILE A 18 -7.54 -13.55 5.23
CA ILE A 18 -6.27 -13.95 5.86
C ILE A 18 -5.75 -15.26 5.27
N ALA A 19 -6.62 -16.28 5.14
CA ALA A 19 -6.25 -17.56 4.55
C ALA A 19 -5.73 -17.39 3.12
N ARG A 20 -6.37 -16.50 2.34
CA ARG A 20 -5.94 -16.21 0.98
C ARG A 20 -4.60 -15.49 0.93
N ALA A 21 -4.40 -14.47 1.76
CA ALA A 21 -3.12 -13.77 1.86
C ALA A 21 -1.98 -14.72 2.26
N ALA A 22 -2.24 -15.58 3.26
CA ALA A 22 -1.29 -16.58 3.73
C ALA A 22 -0.93 -17.60 2.65
N SER A 23 -1.92 -18.10 1.89
CA SER A 23 -1.69 -19.00 0.74
C SER A 23 -0.78 -18.35 -0.31
N LEU A 24 -1.09 -17.12 -0.74
CA LEU A 24 -0.27 -16.40 -1.73
C LEU A 24 1.17 -16.20 -1.25
N LEU A 25 1.34 -15.84 0.02
CA LEU A 25 2.67 -15.66 0.63
C LEU A 25 3.42 -16.98 0.75
N SER A 26 2.79 -18.04 1.24
CA SER A 26 3.40 -19.38 1.37
C SER A 26 3.91 -19.86 0.02
N ASP A 27 3.06 -19.87 -1.01
CA ASP A 27 3.41 -20.32 -2.36
C ASP A 27 4.59 -19.52 -2.95
N ALA A 28 4.63 -18.21 -2.68
CA ALA A 28 5.68 -17.33 -3.16
C ALA A 28 7.00 -17.54 -2.38
N LEU A 29 6.93 -17.69 -1.05
CA LEU A 29 8.08 -17.88 -0.16
C LEU A 29 8.73 -19.26 -0.34
N GLU A 30 7.94 -20.31 -0.50
CA GLU A 30 8.43 -21.68 -0.73
C GLU A 30 9.28 -21.76 -1.98
N SER A 31 8.89 -21.04 -3.05
CA SER A 31 9.68 -20.93 -4.28
C SER A 31 11.05 -20.29 -4.08
N GLN A 32 11.27 -19.61 -2.96
CA GLN A 32 12.53 -18.96 -2.58
C GLN A 32 13.24 -19.65 -1.41
N GLY A 33 12.81 -20.85 -1.01
CA GLY A 33 13.42 -21.59 0.11
C GLY A 33 13.14 -20.98 1.49
N ALA A 34 12.02 -20.26 1.62
CA ALA A 34 11.47 -19.76 2.88
C ALA A 34 10.07 -20.37 3.13
N SER A 35 9.57 -20.24 4.35
CA SER A 35 8.24 -20.73 4.72
C SER A 35 7.54 -19.72 5.61
N LEU A 36 6.21 -19.65 5.49
CA LEU A 36 5.35 -18.83 6.34
C LEU A 36 4.65 -19.72 7.37
N SER A 37 4.84 -19.40 8.65
CA SER A 37 3.99 -19.87 9.73
C SER A 37 3.05 -18.74 10.10
N HIS A 38 1.75 -19.00 10.09
CA HIS A 38 0.76 -17.99 10.43
C HIS A 38 -0.27 -18.50 11.42
N MET A 39 -0.82 -17.58 12.21
CA MET A 39 -1.96 -17.85 13.08
C MET A 39 -2.92 -16.66 13.10
N MET A 40 -4.22 -16.96 13.18
CA MET A 40 -5.25 -15.97 13.44
C MET A 40 -5.61 -16.00 14.92
N VAL A 41 -5.68 -14.82 15.54
CA VAL A 41 -6.09 -14.61 16.93
C VAL A 41 -7.28 -13.67 16.97
N HIS A 42 -8.10 -13.79 18.02
CA HIS A 42 -9.33 -13.02 18.17
C HIS A 42 -9.28 -12.01 19.32
N ASP A 43 -8.25 -12.08 20.16
CA ASP A 43 -7.96 -11.11 21.21
C ASP A 43 -6.66 -10.35 20.87
N PHE A 44 -6.65 -9.07 21.22
CA PHE A 44 -5.55 -8.17 20.90
C PHE A 44 -4.27 -8.58 21.65
N ASP A 45 -4.42 -9.02 22.90
CA ASP A 45 -3.30 -9.31 23.78
C ASP A 45 -2.49 -10.52 23.29
N SER A 46 -3.13 -11.54 22.72
CA SER A 46 -2.44 -12.65 22.06
C SER A 46 -1.60 -12.20 20.87
N ALA A 47 -2.04 -11.20 20.11
CA ALA A 47 -1.24 -10.64 19.02
C ALA A 47 -0.05 -9.82 19.53
N VAL A 48 -0.24 -9.07 20.62
CA VAL A 48 0.83 -8.31 21.27
C VAL A 48 1.92 -9.26 21.78
N ASN A 49 1.51 -10.32 22.48
CA ASN A 49 2.40 -11.30 23.11
C ASN A 49 3.04 -12.31 22.14
N ALA A 50 2.87 -12.12 20.82
CA ALA A 50 3.57 -12.92 19.83
C ALA A 50 5.10 -12.80 19.96
N ALA A 51 5.81 -13.80 19.46
CA ALA A 51 7.27 -13.85 19.54
C ALA A 51 7.92 -12.64 18.84
N PRO A 52 9.09 -12.15 19.31
CA PRO A 52 9.84 -11.10 18.63
C PRO A 52 10.18 -11.47 17.18
N GLY A 53 10.14 -10.49 16.28
CA GLY A 53 10.34 -10.68 14.84
C GLY A 53 9.10 -11.16 14.08
N THR A 54 7.96 -11.29 14.76
CA THR A 54 6.68 -11.67 14.15
C THR A 54 6.04 -10.50 13.43
N ILE A 55 5.60 -10.72 12.19
CA ILE A 55 4.80 -9.76 11.43
C ILE A 55 3.40 -9.73 12.02
N ARG A 56 2.92 -8.55 12.43
CA ARG A 56 1.60 -8.40 13.04
C ARG A 56 0.67 -7.69 12.07
N VAL A 57 -0.42 -8.35 11.70
CA VAL A 57 -1.50 -7.75 10.92
C VAL A 57 -2.68 -7.53 11.84
N MET A 58 -3.04 -6.27 12.06
CA MET A 58 -3.96 -5.84 13.10
C MET A 58 -5.15 -5.12 12.47
N SER A 59 -6.26 -5.83 12.29
CA SER A 59 -7.50 -5.22 11.83
C SER A 59 -8.15 -4.38 12.92
N LEU A 60 -8.73 -3.25 12.51
CA LEU A 60 -9.56 -2.40 13.36
C LEU A 60 -11.05 -2.81 13.34
N ALA A 61 -11.44 -3.79 12.51
CA ALA A 61 -12.82 -4.27 12.42
C ALA A 61 -13.46 -4.69 13.76
N PRO A 62 -12.74 -5.31 14.72
CA PRO A 62 -13.32 -5.65 16.02
C PRO A 62 -13.91 -4.45 16.79
N ALA A 63 -13.40 -3.23 16.56
CA ALA A 63 -13.93 -2.02 17.17
C ALA A 63 -15.35 -1.66 16.68
N LEU A 64 -15.82 -2.29 15.58
CA LEU A 64 -17.21 -2.17 15.11
C LEU A 64 -18.21 -2.88 16.01
N ARG A 65 -17.78 -3.76 16.92
CA ARG A 65 -18.68 -4.43 17.88
C ARG A 65 -19.13 -3.49 19.01
N ALA A 66 -18.40 -2.40 19.23
CA ALA A 66 -18.63 -1.43 20.30
C ALA A 66 -19.23 -0.11 19.76
N LEU A 67 -20.30 -0.19 18.96
CA LEU A 67 -20.91 1.01 18.34
C LEU A 67 -21.47 2.00 19.36
N ASP A 68 -21.87 1.52 20.53
CA ASP A 68 -22.45 2.33 21.61
C ASP A 68 -21.38 3.01 22.47
N THR A 69 -20.14 2.54 22.44
CA THR A 69 -19.02 3.20 23.14
C THR A 69 -18.67 4.52 22.44
N PRO A 70 -18.58 5.66 23.16
CA PRO A 70 -18.20 6.94 22.59
C PRO A 70 -16.87 6.85 21.82
N TRP A 71 -16.80 7.51 20.66
CA TRP A 71 -15.60 7.48 19.82
C TRP A 71 -14.31 7.88 20.56
N PRO A 72 -14.26 8.96 21.35
CA PRO A 72 -13.03 9.36 22.05
C PRO A 72 -12.47 8.28 22.98
N GLU A 73 -13.33 7.44 23.55
CA GLU A 73 -12.90 6.34 24.42
C GLU A 73 -12.27 5.21 23.61
N VAL A 74 -12.91 4.83 22.49
CA VAL A 74 -12.38 3.81 21.56
C VAL A 74 -11.07 4.26 20.93
N GLU A 75 -10.99 5.51 20.50
CA GLU A 75 -9.80 6.12 19.92
C GLU A 75 -8.63 6.12 20.91
N ARG A 76 -8.86 6.58 22.15
CA ARG A 76 -7.84 6.59 23.20
C ARG A 76 -7.33 5.18 23.52
N ASP A 77 -8.22 4.20 23.64
CA ASP A 77 -7.84 2.80 23.92
C ASP A 77 -6.99 2.22 22.77
N LEU A 78 -7.43 2.40 21.53
CA LEU A 78 -6.69 1.92 20.36
C LEU A 78 -5.33 2.62 20.22
N LEU A 79 -5.25 3.94 20.42
CA LEU A 79 -3.98 4.67 20.42
C LEU A 79 -2.99 4.09 21.43
N ALA A 80 -3.43 3.90 22.69
CA ALA A 80 -2.57 3.37 23.75
C ALA A 80 -2.11 1.93 23.45
N ARG A 81 -3.01 1.10 22.92
CA ARG A 81 -2.70 -0.28 22.52
C ARG A 81 -1.68 -0.35 21.38
N TYR A 82 -1.84 0.47 20.36
CA TYR A 82 -0.92 0.49 19.22
C TYR A 82 0.41 1.18 19.52
N GLU A 83 0.44 2.16 20.42
CA GLU A 83 1.69 2.72 20.94
C GLU A 83 2.55 1.60 21.55
N ALA A 84 1.97 0.82 22.47
CA ALA A 84 2.65 -0.30 23.10
C ALA A 84 3.06 -1.38 22.08
N LEU A 85 2.18 -1.68 21.11
CA LEU A 85 2.45 -2.68 20.09
C LEU A 85 3.62 -2.30 19.18
N CYS A 86 3.63 -1.06 18.68
CA CYS A 86 4.67 -0.58 17.78
C CYS A 86 6.01 -0.31 18.49
N ALA A 87 5.98 -0.01 19.80
CA ALA A 87 7.19 0.17 20.59
C ALA A 87 8.09 -1.08 20.64
N ALA A 88 7.55 -2.26 20.36
CA ALA A 88 8.33 -3.51 20.24
C ALA A 88 9.26 -3.54 19.01
N GLY A 89 9.03 -2.68 18.01
CA GLY A 89 9.87 -2.54 16.82
C GLY A 89 9.63 -3.59 15.72
N ASP A 90 8.73 -4.54 15.95
CA ASP A 90 8.31 -5.52 14.95
C ASP A 90 7.36 -4.87 13.91
N PRO A 91 7.30 -5.39 12.67
CA PRO A 91 6.40 -4.85 11.65
C PRO A 91 4.93 -5.00 12.06
N VAL A 92 4.21 -3.87 12.10
CA VAL A 92 2.77 -3.81 12.34
C VAL A 92 2.07 -3.28 11.11
N LEU A 93 1.09 -4.02 10.60
CA LEU A 93 0.28 -3.65 9.45
C LEU A 93 -1.18 -3.48 9.88
N VAL A 94 -1.84 -2.46 9.36
CA VAL A 94 -3.26 -2.15 9.62
C VAL A 94 -4.00 -2.08 8.29
N PRO A 95 -4.80 -3.10 7.94
CA PRO A 95 -5.66 -3.03 6.78
C PRO A 95 -6.80 -2.02 7.02
N THR A 96 -7.08 -1.17 6.03
CA THR A 96 -8.27 -0.29 6.04
C THR A 96 -9.54 -1.11 5.80
N LEU A 97 -10.67 -0.59 6.25
CA LEU A 97 -11.97 -1.26 6.17
C LEU A 97 -12.77 -0.66 5.02
N PHE A 98 -13.39 -1.51 4.21
CA PHE A 98 -14.15 -1.01 3.06
C PHE A 98 -15.37 -0.18 3.48
N ARG A 99 -15.45 1.07 3.00
CA ARG A 99 -16.50 2.05 3.32
C ARG A 99 -17.81 1.79 2.58
N HIS A 100 -18.25 0.54 2.53
CA HIS A 100 -19.55 0.14 2.03
C HIS A 100 -20.32 -0.63 3.10
N VAL A 101 -21.56 -0.22 3.31
CA VAL A 101 -22.51 -0.92 4.17
C VAL A 101 -23.76 -1.13 3.34
N GLU A 102 -24.16 -2.39 3.17
CA GLU A 102 -25.36 -2.70 2.40
C GLU A 102 -26.58 -2.11 3.09
N ARG A 103 -27.39 -1.36 2.32
CA ARG A 103 -28.53 -0.59 2.86
C ARG A 103 -29.70 -1.47 3.26
N SER A 104 -29.86 -2.63 2.61
CA SER A 104 -30.94 -3.58 2.89
C SER A 104 -30.55 -4.50 4.03
N GLY A 105 -30.84 -4.09 5.28
CA GLY A 105 -30.82 -5.01 6.42
C GLY A 105 -30.05 -4.56 7.66
N GLN A 106 -29.42 -3.38 7.65
CA GLN A 106 -28.67 -2.90 8.82
C GLN A 106 -29.29 -1.63 9.43
N PRO A 107 -30.01 -1.74 10.56
CA PRO A 107 -30.61 -0.59 11.24
C PRO A 107 -29.56 0.46 11.65
N ASP A 108 -28.31 0.06 11.88
CA ASP A 108 -27.20 0.93 12.27
C ASP A 108 -26.24 1.31 11.12
N GLY A 109 -26.63 1.10 9.86
CA GLY A 109 -25.70 1.21 8.72
C GLY A 109 -24.97 2.57 8.62
N ALA A 110 -25.64 3.67 8.95
CA ALA A 110 -25.03 5.00 8.99
C ALA A 110 -23.99 5.15 10.12
N ARG A 111 -24.26 4.58 11.30
CA ARG A 111 -23.34 4.58 12.45
C ARG A 111 -22.11 3.73 12.16
N ILE A 112 -22.31 2.56 11.53
CA ILE A 112 -21.22 1.68 11.09
C ILE A 112 -20.33 2.42 10.08
N LEU A 113 -20.91 3.03 9.04
CA LEU A 113 -20.14 3.77 8.05
C LEU A 113 -19.34 4.93 8.66
N LEU A 114 -19.93 5.67 9.60
CA LEU A 114 -19.21 6.72 10.32
C LEU A 114 -18.06 6.15 11.16
N ARG A 115 -18.28 5.01 11.83
CA ARG A 115 -17.25 4.32 12.62
C ARG A 115 -16.10 3.84 11.73
N ILE A 116 -16.40 3.21 10.59
CA ILE A 116 -15.40 2.77 9.60
C ILE A 116 -14.51 3.94 9.18
N ARG A 117 -15.10 5.07 8.77
CA ARG A 117 -14.34 6.26 8.36
C ARG A 117 -13.38 6.74 9.45
N ARG A 118 -13.81 6.70 10.71
CA ARG A 118 -12.98 7.08 11.86
C ARG A 118 -11.86 6.08 12.11
N LEU A 119 -12.12 4.78 11.96
CA LEU A 119 -11.10 3.74 12.06
C LEU A 119 -10.06 3.84 10.94
N ASP A 120 -10.46 4.12 9.69
CA ASP A 120 -9.51 4.30 8.58
C ASP A 120 -8.63 5.54 8.77
N LEU A 121 -9.21 6.64 9.28
CA LEU A 121 -8.45 7.84 9.66
C LEU A 121 -7.48 7.52 10.80
N LEU A 122 -7.93 6.75 11.79
CA LEU A 122 -7.07 6.30 12.88
C LEU A 122 -5.93 5.40 12.37
N ALA A 123 -6.16 4.51 11.40
CA ALA A 123 -5.09 3.72 10.80
C ALA A 123 -3.98 4.59 10.19
N ALA A 124 -4.36 5.67 9.47
CA ALA A 124 -3.40 6.64 8.95
C ALA A 124 -2.68 7.41 10.07
N GLU A 125 -3.38 7.74 11.16
CA GLU A 125 -2.77 8.39 12.32
C GLU A 125 -1.79 7.47 13.07
N LEU A 126 -2.13 6.20 13.27
CA LEU A 126 -1.25 5.18 13.85
C LEU A 126 0.03 5.01 13.03
N SER A 127 -0.09 5.07 11.71
CA SER A 127 1.07 5.08 10.81
C SER A 127 1.96 6.29 11.04
N ARG A 128 1.37 7.49 11.08
CA ARG A 128 2.08 8.75 11.29
C ARG A 128 2.77 8.82 12.67
N LEU A 129 2.09 8.35 13.72
CA LEU A 129 2.56 8.45 15.10
C LEU A 129 3.56 7.36 15.46
N TYR A 130 3.27 6.11 15.07
CA TYR A 130 3.97 4.94 15.60
C TYR A 130 4.64 4.09 14.52
N GLY A 131 4.56 4.48 13.24
CA GLY A 131 5.23 3.79 12.15
C GLY A 131 4.55 2.50 11.69
N ALA A 132 3.28 2.27 12.06
CA ALA A 132 2.50 1.17 11.49
C ALA A 132 2.33 1.33 9.97
N PHE A 133 2.25 0.24 9.23
CA PHE A 133 2.03 0.25 7.78
C PHE A 133 0.54 0.12 7.47
N VAL A 134 -0.01 1.04 6.69
CA VAL A 134 -1.41 0.94 6.26
C VAL A 134 -1.50 0.11 4.98
N VAL A 135 -2.38 -0.89 4.98
CA VAL A 135 -2.73 -1.67 3.79
C VAL A 135 -4.08 -1.20 3.29
N ASP A 136 -4.09 -0.47 2.17
CA ASP A 136 -5.27 0.26 1.70
C ASP A 136 -6.28 -0.63 0.94
N VAL A 137 -6.96 -1.53 1.66
CA VAL A 137 -8.00 -2.41 1.11
C VAL A 137 -9.23 -1.62 0.68
N ASP A 138 -9.62 -0.59 1.44
CA ASP A 138 -10.75 0.29 1.10
C ASP A 138 -10.60 0.89 -0.29
N ARG A 139 -9.44 1.48 -0.60
CA ARG A 139 -9.20 2.07 -1.92
C ARG A 139 -9.27 1.04 -3.04
N VAL A 140 -8.65 -0.13 -2.86
CA VAL A 140 -8.68 -1.20 -3.88
C VAL A 140 -10.11 -1.68 -4.14
N PHE A 141 -10.93 -1.78 -3.09
CA PHE A 141 -12.34 -2.14 -3.22
C PHE A 141 -13.15 -1.01 -3.86
N ALA A 142 -12.87 0.25 -3.52
CA ALA A 142 -13.51 1.42 -4.11
C ALA A 142 -13.23 1.53 -5.61
N ASP A 143 -11.98 1.32 -6.04
CA ASP A 143 -11.56 1.33 -7.44
C ASP A 143 -12.24 0.21 -8.25
N THR A 144 -12.54 -0.93 -7.61
CA THR A 144 -13.28 -2.03 -8.24
C THR A 144 -14.79 -1.79 -8.22
N GLY A 145 -15.30 -1.21 -7.14
CA GLY A 145 -16.72 -0.92 -6.90
C GLY A 145 -17.44 -2.04 -6.13
N ALA A 146 -18.17 -1.65 -5.07
CA ALA A 146 -18.94 -2.56 -4.20
C ALA A 146 -19.90 -3.48 -4.97
N MET A 147 -20.59 -2.95 -5.99
CA MET A 147 -21.54 -3.72 -6.79
C MET A 147 -20.89 -4.87 -7.57
N ARG A 148 -19.65 -4.69 -8.04
CA ARG A 148 -18.91 -5.72 -8.78
C ARG A 148 -18.38 -6.80 -7.84
N LEU A 149 -17.94 -6.40 -6.65
CA LEU A 149 -17.47 -7.31 -5.62
C LEU A 149 -18.62 -8.01 -4.87
N LYS A 150 -19.83 -7.44 -4.89
CA LYS A 150 -21.01 -7.90 -4.14
C LYS A 150 -20.70 -8.12 -2.65
N THR A 151 -19.97 -7.17 -2.05
CA THR A 151 -19.50 -7.23 -0.66
C THR A 151 -19.77 -5.92 0.07
N ASP A 152 -19.85 -6.00 1.38
CA ASP A 152 -19.73 -4.87 2.31
C ASP A 152 -18.36 -4.87 3.01
N TYR A 153 -18.23 -4.08 4.08
CA TYR A 153 -17.04 -3.96 4.92
C TYR A 153 -16.54 -5.29 5.51
N ARG A 154 -17.35 -6.36 5.53
CA ARG A 154 -16.94 -7.69 5.99
C ARG A 154 -16.05 -8.43 4.98
N ALA A 155 -15.94 -7.90 3.75
CA ALA A 155 -15.16 -8.48 2.65
C ALA A 155 -15.55 -9.94 2.31
N GLU A 156 -16.82 -10.30 2.52
CA GLU A 156 -17.33 -11.63 2.22
C GLU A 156 -17.51 -11.85 0.72
N GLY A 157 -17.36 -13.10 0.30
CA GLY A 157 -17.50 -13.53 -1.09
C GLY A 157 -16.16 -13.66 -1.81
N ASP A 158 -16.14 -14.55 -2.81
CA ASP A 158 -14.90 -15.00 -3.46
C ASP A 158 -14.10 -13.84 -4.07
N ALA A 159 -14.75 -12.96 -4.83
CA ALA A 159 -14.07 -11.86 -5.50
C ALA A 159 -13.47 -10.82 -4.53
N ALA A 160 -14.16 -10.55 -3.42
CA ALA A 160 -13.70 -9.65 -2.36
C ALA A 160 -12.55 -10.29 -1.58
N THR A 161 -12.70 -11.56 -1.20
CA THR A 161 -11.68 -12.36 -0.51
C THR A 161 -10.39 -12.43 -1.33
N GLU A 162 -10.50 -12.76 -2.62
CA GLU A 162 -9.36 -12.81 -3.53
C GLU A 162 -8.64 -11.46 -3.61
N LEU A 163 -9.39 -10.37 -3.79
CA LEU A 163 -8.81 -9.03 -3.95
C LEU A 163 -8.20 -8.48 -2.66
N ALA A 164 -8.85 -8.67 -1.51
CA ALA A 164 -8.33 -8.25 -0.22
C ALA A 164 -7.13 -9.11 0.20
N GLY A 165 -7.21 -10.43 0.04
CA GLY A 165 -6.11 -11.34 0.36
C GLY A 165 -4.87 -11.05 -0.49
N TYR A 166 -5.06 -10.78 -1.78
CA TYR A 166 -4.02 -10.31 -2.67
C TYR A 166 -3.40 -8.97 -2.23
N THR A 167 -4.24 -7.98 -1.91
CA THR A 167 -3.80 -6.66 -1.44
C THR A 167 -3.00 -6.77 -0.14
N LEU A 168 -3.44 -7.62 0.79
CA LEU A 168 -2.77 -7.88 2.06
C LEU A 168 -1.43 -8.59 1.86
N ALA A 169 -1.36 -9.61 1.00
CA ALA A 169 -0.12 -10.30 0.66
C ALA A 169 0.93 -9.35 0.07
N LEU A 170 0.52 -8.44 -0.82
CA LEU A 170 1.40 -7.38 -1.32
C LEU A 170 1.82 -6.40 -0.23
N GLY A 171 0.88 -5.98 0.63
CA GLY A 171 1.18 -5.09 1.75
C GLY A 171 2.24 -5.66 2.70
N ILE A 172 2.12 -6.95 3.06
CA ILE A 172 3.12 -7.68 3.85
C ILE A 172 4.45 -7.75 3.10
N THR A 173 4.40 -8.11 1.82
CA THR A 173 5.62 -8.24 1.01
C THR A 173 6.37 -6.93 0.90
N ASP A 174 5.68 -5.81 0.73
CA ASP A 174 6.29 -4.51 0.50
C ASP A 174 6.86 -3.87 1.78
N ASN A 175 6.28 -4.17 2.94
CA ASN A 175 6.56 -3.43 4.17
C ASN A 175 7.14 -4.24 5.33
N ALA A 176 7.06 -5.57 5.30
CA ALA A 176 7.37 -6.39 6.48
C ALA A 176 8.38 -7.51 6.24
N LEU A 177 8.65 -7.87 4.98
CA LEU A 177 9.58 -8.95 4.66
C LEU A 177 11.04 -8.53 4.63
N ASP A 178 11.36 -7.24 4.60
CA ASP A 178 12.73 -6.71 4.50
C ASP A 178 13.59 -7.02 5.74
N ALA A 179 12.96 -7.16 6.91
CA ALA A 179 13.60 -7.66 8.13
C ALA A 179 13.98 -9.16 8.04
N ALA A 180 13.24 -9.93 7.23
CA ALA A 180 13.39 -11.37 7.11
C ALA A 180 14.08 -11.81 5.82
N LEU A 181 14.08 -11.04 4.74
CA LEU A 181 14.58 -11.47 3.45
C LEU A 181 15.46 -10.39 2.82
N PRO A 182 16.51 -10.78 2.08
CA PRO A 182 17.19 -9.85 1.20
C PRO A 182 16.23 -9.24 0.18
N PHE A 183 16.46 -7.98 -0.17
CA PHE A 183 15.62 -7.22 -1.10
C PHE A 183 15.36 -7.97 -2.43
N GLU A 184 16.38 -8.62 -2.99
CA GLU A 184 16.24 -9.34 -4.25
C GLU A 184 15.32 -10.57 -4.13
N VAL A 185 15.27 -11.19 -2.95
CA VAL A 185 14.35 -12.30 -2.66
C VAL A 185 12.93 -11.75 -2.51
N GLN A 186 12.76 -10.66 -1.77
CA GLN A 186 11.49 -9.96 -1.59
C GLN A 186 10.87 -9.54 -2.94
N GLU A 187 11.66 -8.98 -3.86
CA GLU A 187 11.19 -8.61 -5.21
C GLU A 187 10.74 -9.83 -6.03
N ARG A 188 11.37 -11.00 -5.87
CA ARG A 188 10.93 -12.24 -6.52
C ARG A 188 9.66 -12.80 -5.91
N VAL A 189 9.53 -12.74 -4.58
CA VAL A 189 8.28 -13.07 -3.87
C VAL A 189 7.15 -12.17 -4.38
N LYS A 190 7.39 -10.86 -4.42
CA LYS A 190 6.44 -9.87 -4.95
C LYS A 190 6.04 -10.18 -6.39
N ALA A 191 7.01 -10.42 -7.27
CA ALA A 191 6.72 -10.74 -8.68
C ALA A 191 5.82 -11.97 -8.82
N ARG A 192 6.01 -12.99 -7.96
CA ARG A 192 5.19 -14.21 -7.95
C ARG A 192 3.78 -13.99 -7.42
N ILE A 193 3.61 -13.12 -6.43
CA ILE A 193 2.28 -12.67 -5.99
C ILE A 193 1.62 -11.87 -7.12
N VAL A 194 2.34 -10.92 -7.73
CA VAL A 194 1.83 -10.09 -8.84
C VAL A 194 1.34 -10.93 -10.02
N ALA A 195 2.03 -12.01 -10.36
CA ALA A 195 1.62 -12.93 -11.41
C ALA A 195 0.27 -13.63 -11.13
N GLN A 196 -0.19 -13.63 -9.88
CA GLN A 196 -1.48 -14.19 -9.44
C GLN A 196 -2.54 -13.11 -9.21
N ALA A 197 -2.39 -11.92 -9.83
CA ALA A 197 -3.36 -10.84 -9.68
C ALA A 197 -4.79 -11.32 -10.03
N PRO A 198 -5.78 -11.05 -9.16
CA PRO A 198 -7.14 -11.51 -9.40
C PRO A 198 -7.77 -10.76 -10.57
N ALA A 199 -8.65 -11.43 -11.31
CA ALA A 199 -9.35 -10.84 -12.47
C ALA A 199 -10.25 -9.64 -12.07
N SER A 200 -10.67 -9.57 -10.81
CA SER A 200 -11.42 -8.44 -10.25
C SER A 200 -10.57 -7.18 -10.09
N ARG A 201 -9.23 -7.30 -10.09
CA ARG A 201 -8.35 -6.15 -9.93
C ARG A 201 -8.54 -5.18 -11.11
N PRO A 202 -8.79 -3.89 -10.86
CA PRO A 202 -8.83 -2.91 -11.91
C PRO A 202 -7.45 -2.86 -12.59
N VAL A 203 -7.44 -2.95 -13.93
CA VAL A 203 -6.22 -2.66 -14.69
C VAL A 203 -5.90 -1.19 -14.42
N PRO A 204 -4.70 -0.86 -13.94
CA PRO A 204 -4.35 0.55 -13.77
C PRO A 204 -4.45 1.23 -15.14
N GLU A 205 -5.39 2.17 -15.28
CA GLU A 205 -5.51 3.03 -16.48
C GLU A 205 -4.22 3.83 -16.72
N ILE A 206 -3.41 4.00 -15.67
CA ILE A 206 -2.12 4.68 -15.71
C ILE A 206 -1.01 3.63 -15.55
N THR A 207 -0.34 3.30 -16.65
CA THR A 207 0.92 2.56 -16.59
C THR A 207 2.01 3.52 -16.08
N PRO A 208 2.66 3.27 -14.93
CA PRO A 208 3.75 4.12 -14.46
C PRO A 208 4.87 4.06 -15.51
N ARG A 209 5.15 5.21 -16.15
CA ARG A 209 6.37 5.38 -16.93
C ARG A 209 7.35 6.10 -16.04
N GLU A 210 8.52 5.47 -15.85
CA GLU A 210 9.67 5.95 -15.05
C GLU A 210 9.58 5.72 -13.54
N LEU A 211 10.10 4.56 -13.12
CA LEU A 211 10.43 4.27 -11.72
C LEU A 211 11.73 5.01 -11.36
N MET A 212 11.68 5.87 -10.34
CA MET A 212 12.88 6.43 -9.71
C MET A 212 13.16 5.72 -8.38
N VAL A 213 14.34 5.10 -8.29
CA VAL A 213 14.89 4.60 -7.02
C VAL A 213 15.79 5.69 -6.44
N MET A 214 15.44 6.26 -5.28
CA MET A 214 16.30 7.20 -4.57
C MET A 214 16.91 6.55 -3.33
N GLY A 215 18.22 6.72 -3.16
CA GLY A 215 18.99 6.29 -1.98
C GLY A 215 20.19 5.38 -2.30
N LYS A 216 21.25 5.49 -1.48
CA LYS A 216 22.35 4.52 -1.37
C LYS A 216 22.33 3.95 0.05
N GLY A 217 22.31 2.61 0.17
CA GLY A 217 22.32 1.89 1.45
C GLY A 217 20.94 1.45 1.95
N ARG A 218 20.84 1.15 3.25
CA ARG A 218 19.69 0.51 3.96
C ARG A 218 18.35 1.27 3.94
N ARG A 219 18.29 2.47 3.35
CA ARG A 219 17.06 3.24 3.14
C ARG A 219 17.01 3.67 1.69
N ARG A 220 16.39 2.86 0.84
CA ARG A 220 16.03 3.22 -0.53
C ARG A 220 14.54 3.45 -0.58
N GLN A 221 14.14 4.65 -0.97
CA GLN A 221 12.74 5.01 -1.13
C GLN A 221 12.44 5.02 -2.63
N VAL A 222 11.47 4.21 -3.03
CA VAL A 222 10.93 4.23 -4.39
C VAL A 222 9.86 5.31 -4.40
N VAL A 223 10.10 6.38 -5.15
CA VAL A 223 9.14 7.47 -5.32
C VAL A 223 8.55 7.34 -6.71
N SER A 224 7.27 6.99 -6.76
CA SER A 224 6.47 7.04 -7.99
C SER A 224 5.83 8.41 -8.11
N THR A 225 6.31 9.24 -9.04
CA THR A 225 5.63 10.50 -9.36
C THR A 225 4.44 10.19 -10.27
N ILE A 226 3.23 10.21 -9.71
CA ILE A 226 2.00 10.20 -10.50
C ILE A 226 1.89 11.59 -11.13
N THR A 227 2.10 11.67 -12.44
CA THR A 227 1.91 12.91 -13.20
C THR A 227 0.58 12.84 -13.92
N ASP A 228 -0.47 13.37 -13.29
CA ASP A 228 -1.63 13.88 -14.00
C ASP A 228 -1.23 15.23 -14.62
N ALA A 229 -0.68 15.20 -15.82
CA ALA A 229 -0.68 16.35 -16.73
C ALA A 229 -0.10 15.95 -18.09
N VAL A 230 -0.85 16.28 -19.13
CA VAL A 230 -0.43 16.56 -20.51
C VAL A 230 1.09 16.60 -20.68
N GLN A 231 1.57 15.70 -21.55
CA GLN A 231 2.97 15.32 -21.80
C GLN A 231 3.94 16.47 -22.18
N ASP A 232 3.44 17.69 -22.32
CA ASP A 232 4.20 18.91 -22.65
C ASP A 232 5.07 19.45 -21.50
N ASN A 233 4.93 18.94 -20.28
CA ASN A 233 5.56 19.53 -19.08
C ASN A 233 6.78 18.77 -18.52
N HIS A 234 7.19 17.64 -19.10
CA HIS A 234 8.29 16.84 -18.56
C HIS A 234 9.66 17.56 -18.67
N VAL A 235 9.93 18.23 -19.80
CA VAL A 235 11.16 19.01 -20.00
C VAL A 235 11.18 20.25 -19.08
N GLY A 236 10.05 20.93 -18.94
CA GLY A 236 9.90 22.06 -18.02
C GLY A 236 9.98 21.66 -16.55
N TRP A 237 9.64 20.42 -16.21
CA TRP A 237 9.85 19.86 -14.88
C TRP A 237 11.33 19.57 -14.61
N LEU A 238 12.03 18.87 -15.52
CA LEU A 238 13.46 18.59 -15.40
C LEU A 238 14.30 19.88 -15.29
N LEU A 239 14.00 20.89 -16.12
CA LEU A 239 14.66 22.20 -16.05
C LEU A 239 14.44 22.87 -14.70
N ARG A 240 13.21 22.84 -14.16
CA ARG A 240 12.91 23.40 -12.83
C ARG A 240 13.65 22.67 -11.71
N GLN A 241 13.83 21.36 -11.82
CA GLN A 241 14.58 20.57 -10.83
C GLN A 241 16.08 20.87 -10.86
N VAL A 242 16.66 21.13 -12.04
CA VAL A 242 18.06 21.57 -12.18
C VAL A 242 18.26 22.98 -11.64
N VAL A 243 17.35 23.91 -11.96
CA VAL A 243 17.40 25.30 -11.45
C VAL A 243 17.27 25.33 -9.92
N LYS A 244 16.45 24.43 -9.35
CA LYS A 244 16.33 24.28 -7.89
C LYS A 244 17.50 23.54 -7.23
N GLY A 245 18.51 23.11 -7.99
CA GLY A 245 19.66 22.35 -7.49
C GLY A 245 19.30 20.94 -6.99
N GLN A 246 18.08 20.46 -7.28
CA GLN A 246 17.58 19.16 -6.82
C GLN A 246 18.12 18.01 -7.67
N ILE A 247 18.61 18.30 -8.89
CA ILE A 247 19.24 17.33 -9.79
C ILE A 247 20.53 17.96 -10.36
N PRO A 248 21.68 17.24 -10.35
CA PRO A 248 22.89 17.69 -11.02
C PRO A 248 22.66 17.84 -12.54
N PRO A 249 23.18 18.90 -13.19
CA PRO A 249 22.95 19.15 -14.62
C PRO A 249 23.32 17.96 -15.52
N GLY A 250 24.41 17.24 -15.19
CA GLY A 250 24.83 16.06 -15.92
C GLY A 250 23.81 14.92 -15.90
N GLN A 251 23.16 14.66 -14.76
CA GLN A 251 22.12 13.64 -14.65
C GLN A 251 20.84 14.02 -15.41
N ALA A 252 20.52 15.32 -15.48
CA ALA A 252 19.39 15.79 -16.27
C ALA A 252 19.64 15.61 -17.78
N ILE A 253 20.87 15.88 -18.24
CA ILE A 253 21.28 15.67 -19.64
C ILE A 253 21.29 14.20 -20.01
N GLU A 254 21.84 13.33 -19.16
CA GLU A 254 21.83 11.87 -19.39
C GLU A 254 20.41 11.32 -19.51
N LYS A 255 19.49 11.77 -18.65
CA LYS A 255 18.07 11.39 -18.71
C LYS A 255 17.39 11.91 -19.97
N LEU A 256 17.70 13.14 -20.40
CA LEU A 256 17.19 13.71 -21.65
C LEU A 256 17.70 12.89 -22.85
N VAL A 257 19.00 12.55 -22.88
CA VAL A 257 19.61 11.72 -23.93
C VAL A 257 19.01 10.31 -23.95
N HIS A 258 18.73 9.73 -22.78
CA HIS A 258 18.06 8.42 -22.68
C HIS A 258 16.61 8.47 -23.19
N ALA A 259 15.88 9.55 -22.90
CA ALA A 259 14.53 9.77 -23.42
C ALA A 259 14.53 9.96 -24.94
N VAL A 260 15.50 10.70 -25.48
CA VAL A 260 15.69 10.94 -26.94
C VAL A 260 16.07 9.65 -27.67
N ARG A 261 16.99 8.85 -27.12
CA ARG A 261 17.40 7.56 -27.71
C ARG A 261 16.27 6.54 -27.77
N ARG A 262 15.30 6.60 -26.84
CA ARG A 262 14.14 5.70 -26.81
C ARG A 262 13.02 6.07 -27.78
N ARG A 263 12.95 7.32 -28.27
CA ARG A 263 11.86 7.82 -29.13
C ARG A 263 12.28 8.22 -30.55
N GLY A 264 13.57 8.39 -30.82
CA GLY A 264 14.05 8.85 -32.12
C GLY A 264 14.24 10.37 -32.17
N VAL A 265 15.26 10.79 -32.93
CA VAL A 265 15.83 12.14 -32.87
C VAL A 265 14.88 13.24 -33.38
N GLN A 266 14.00 12.92 -34.33
CA GLN A 266 13.13 13.92 -34.97
C GLN A 266 11.98 14.42 -34.06
N GLU A 267 11.30 13.54 -33.32
CA GLU A 267 10.25 13.93 -32.37
C GLU A 267 10.79 14.66 -31.14
N SER A 268 12.05 14.39 -30.79
CA SER A 268 12.69 15.00 -29.63
C SER A 268 13.15 16.43 -29.92
N PHE A 269 13.50 16.74 -31.17
CA PHE A 269 13.95 18.07 -31.56
C PHE A 269 12.82 19.10 -31.47
N SER A 270 11.61 18.76 -31.93
CA SER A 270 10.42 19.64 -31.85
C SER A 270 10.05 20.01 -30.42
N ILE A 271 10.19 19.07 -29.48
CA ILE A 271 9.87 19.26 -28.05
C ILE A 271 10.93 20.12 -27.36
N VAL A 272 12.21 19.93 -27.68
CA VAL A 272 13.31 20.76 -27.16
C VAL A 272 13.21 22.19 -27.67
N THR A 273 12.92 22.39 -28.96
CA THR A 273 12.71 23.75 -29.52
C THR A 273 11.48 24.44 -28.94
N ALA A 274 10.37 23.72 -28.73
CA ALA A 274 9.17 24.28 -28.11
C ALA A 274 9.37 24.67 -26.64
N GLY A 275 10.13 23.85 -25.90
CA GLY A 275 10.51 24.13 -24.50
C GLY A 275 11.45 25.33 -24.35
N LEU A 276 12.46 25.45 -25.22
CA LEU A 276 13.37 26.61 -25.23
C LEU A 276 12.65 27.91 -25.61
N PHE A 277 11.77 27.88 -26.61
CA PHE A 277 11.01 29.07 -27.04
C PHE A 277 10.07 29.60 -25.95
N LYS A 278 9.43 28.71 -25.17
CA LYS A 278 8.60 29.11 -24.03
C LYS A 278 9.41 29.76 -22.91
N MET A 279 10.66 29.34 -22.72
CA MET A 279 11.53 29.85 -21.66
C MET A 279 12.12 31.22 -22.01
N ILE A 280 12.47 31.45 -23.29
CA ILE A 280 12.91 32.77 -23.78
C ILE A 280 11.78 33.80 -23.68
N ARG A 281 10.52 33.39 -23.88
CA ARG A 281 9.34 34.27 -23.69
C ARG A 281 8.95 34.52 -22.23
N ALA A 282 9.42 33.71 -21.29
CA ALA A 282 9.06 33.81 -19.88
C ALA A 282 10.09 34.59 -19.03
N THR A 283 11.06 35.26 -19.67
CA THR A 283 12.01 36.13 -18.98
C THR A 283 11.47 37.57 -19.03
N PRO A 284 11.03 38.17 -17.91
CA PRO A 284 10.66 39.59 -17.90
C PRO A 284 11.93 40.44 -18.06
N GLN A 285 11.85 41.51 -18.86
CA GLN A 285 12.72 42.68 -18.67
C GLN A 285 12.31 43.40 -17.40
#